data_AF-A0A655IRF8-F1
#
_entry.id   AF-A0A655IRF8-F1
#
_cell.length_a   1.000
_cell.length_b   1.000
_cell.length_c   1.000
_cell.angle_alpha   90.00
_cell.angle_beta   90.00
_cell.angle_gamma   90.00
#
_symmetry.space_group_name_H-M   'P 1'
#
loop_
_entity.id
_entity.type
_entity.pdbx_description
1 polymer ?
#
loop_
_entity_poly.entity_id
_entity_poly.type
_entity_poly.pdbx_seq_one_letter_code
_entity_poly.pdbx_strand_id
1 'polypeptide(L)'
;MMTAPGHDPQLRTENFERAAMGLTIPVLLIRGKLSDVVSSDGARDFLAKVPNAEFVELSNAGRTAAGDDNDAFTDVVVDFVRRLS
;
A
#
# COMPACT_ATOMS: atom_id res chain seq x y z
N MET A 1 -29.84 4.87 -9.58
CA MET A 1 -29.05 3.79 -10.23
C MET A 1 -28.82 2.72 -9.19
N MET A 2 -29.38 1.52 -9.36
CA MET A 2 -29.11 0.37 -8.49
C MET A 2 -27.94 -0.40 -9.11
N THR A 3 -26.80 -0.45 -8.44
CA THR A 3 -25.66 -1.30 -8.80
C THR A 3 -26.08 -2.77 -8.65
N ALA A 4 -25.59 -3.66 -9.52
CA ALA A 4 -25.91 -5.08 -9.49
C ALA A 4 -25.57 -5.70 -8.10
N PRO A 5 -26.31 -6.71 -7.62
CA PRO A 5 -26.00 -7.37 -6.35
C PRO A 5 -24.57 -7.93 -6.40
N GLY A 6 -23.70 -7.48 -5.49
CA GLY A 6 -22.25 -7.74 -5.48
C GLY A 6 -21.35 -6.61 -6.02
N HIS A 7 -21.93 -5.50 -6.47
CA HIS A 7 -21.21 -4.31 -6.96
C HIS A 7 -21.32 -3.08 -6.05
N ASP A 8 -21.67 -3.28 -4.78
CA ASP A 8 -21.58 -2.21 -3.79
C ASP A 8 -20.10 -1.92 -3.49
N PRO A 9 -19.57 -0.73 -3.86
CA PRO A 9 -18.18 -0.39 -3.63
C PRO A 9 -17.83 -0.32 -2.14
N GLN A 10 -18.78 0.09 -1.28
CA GLN A 10 -18.56 0.20 0.15
C GLN A 10 -18.33 -1.18 0.79
N LEU A 11 -19.21 -2.14 0.50
CA LEU A 11 -19.06 -3.52 1.00
C LEU A 11 -17.75 -4.17 0.54
N ARG A 12 -17.27 -3.81 -0.66
CA ARG A 12 -16.00 -4.31 -1.19
C ARG A 12 -14.82 -3.75 -0.42
N THR A 13 -14.82 -2.44 -0.14
CA THR A 13 -13.80 -1.78 0.68
C THR A 13 -13.72 -2.38 2.07
N GLU A 14 -14.86 -2.54 2.76
CA GLU A 14 -14.90 -3.13 4.11
C GLU A 14 -14.32 -4.55 4.16
N ASN A 15 -14.60 -5.35 3.13
CA ASN A 15 -14.04 -6.70 3.03
C ASN A 15 -12.52 -6.70 2.83
N PHE A 16 -12.00 -5.81 1.98
CA PHE A 16 -10.55 -5.67 1.80
C PHE A 16 -9.85 -5.15 3.04
N GLU A 17 -10.45 -4.19 3.76
CA GLU A 17 -9.91 -3.69 5.01
C GLU A 17 -9.83 -4.80 6.07
N ARG A 18 -10.89 -5.59 6.22
CA ARG A 18 -10.89 -6.73 7.15
C ARG A 18 -9.83 -7.77 6.78
N ALA A 19 -9.66 -8.06 5.50
CA ALA A 19 -8.61 -8.97 5.04
C ALA A 19 -7.22 -8.42 5.33
N ALA A 20 -6.99 -7.12 5.10
CA ALA A 20 -5.72 -6.45 5.37
C ALA A 20 -5.36 -6.46 6.87
N MET A 21 -6.33 -6.19 7.75
CA MET A 21 -6.14 -6.26 9.20
C MET A 21 -5.80 -7.67 9.69
N GLY A 22 -6.20 -8.70 8.95
CA GLY A 22 -5.92 -10.10 9.26
C GLY A 22 -4.60 -10.63 8.70
N LEU A 23 -3.81 -9.81 8.00
CA LEU A 23 -2.53 -10.24 7.44
C LEU A 23 -1.56 -10.58 8.57
N THR A 24 -1.01 -11.79 8.54
CA THR A 24 0.04 -12.26 9.47
C THR A 24 1.42 -12.31 8.84
N ILE A 25 1.48 -12.07 7.53
CA ILE A 25 2.73 -11.97 6.78
C ILE A 25 3.34 -10.57 6.93
N PRO A 26 4.66 -10.44 6.75
CA PRO A 26 5.29 -9.13 6.60
C PRO A 26 4.68 -8.38 5.42
N VAL A 27 4.35 -7.11 5.62
CA VAL A 27 3.77 -6.25 4.59
C VAL A 27 4.65 -5.02 4.41
N LEU A 28 4.86 -4.60 3.16
CA LEU A 28 5.57 -3.37 2.84
C LEU A 28 4.67 -2.47 1.99
N LEU A 29 4.38 -1.28 2.49
CA LEU A 29 3.69 -0.22 1.77
C LEU A 29 4.72 0.78 1.24
N ILE A 30 4.82 0.87 -0.09
CA ILE A 30 5.69 1.84 -0.78
C ILE A 30 4.83 2.91 -1.42
N ARG A 31 5.15 4.18 -1.14
CA ARG A 31 4.48 5.36 -1.74
C ARG A 31 5.50 6.25 -2.44
N GLY A 32 5.17 6.74 -3.63
CA GLY A 32 5.88 7.88 -4.22
C GLY A 32 5.40 9.19 -3.61
N LYS A 33 6.32 10.08 -3.20
CA LYS A 33 5.99 11.36 -2.56
C LYS A 33 5.07 12.24 -3.42
N LEU A 34 5.22 12.15 -4.74
CA LEU A 34 4.43 12.87 -5.73
C LEU A 34 3.18 12.10 -6.19
N SER A 35 2.93 10.91 -5.63
CA SER A 35 1.72 10.13 -5.93
C SER A 35 0.48 10.79 -5.33
N ASP A 36 -0.53 10.97 -6.20
CA ASP A 36 -1.86 11.49 -5.89
C ASP A 36 -2.90 10.37 -5.68
N VAL A 37 -2.52 9.11 -5.91
CA VAL A 37 -3.41 7.94 -5.79
C VAL A 37 -3.52 7.47 -4.33
N VAL A 38 -2.42 7.55 -3.57
CA VAL A 38 -2.41 7.26 -2.14
C VAL A 38 -1.97 8.51 -1.40
N SER A 39 -2.87 9.10 -0.62
CA SER A 39 -2.56 10.26 0.21
C SER A 39 -1.73 9.85 1.43
N SER A 40 -1.01 10.80 2.02
CA SER A 40 -0.27 10.57 3.27
C SER A 40 -1.20 10.14 4.41
N ASP A 41 -2.44 10.65 4.44
CA ASP A 41 -3.42 10.29 5.47
C ASP A 41 -3.98 8.88 5.24
N GLY A 42 -4.20 8.48 3.98
CA GLY A 42 -4.59 7.10 3.66
C GLY A 42 -3.49 6.08 4.01
N ALA A 43 -2.22 6.43 3.80
CA ALA A 43 -1.09 5.60 4.22
C ALA A 43 -1.05 5.45 5.75
N ARG A 44 -1.25 6.53 6.51
CA ARG A 44 -1.31 6.49 7.98
C ARG A 44 -2.47 5.62 8.48
N ASP A 45 -3.65 5.76 7.88
CA ASP A 45 -4.83 4.97 8.23
C ASP A 45 -4.59 3.47 7.96
N PHE A 46 -3.96 3.13 6.83
CA PHE A 46 -3.58 1.75 6.52
C PHE A 46 -2.60 1.18 7.56
N LEU A 47 -1.56 1.93 7.93
CA LEU A 47 -0.57 1.48 8.93
C LEU A 47 -1.19 1.32 10.33
N ALA A 48 -2.18 2.14 10.67
CA ALA A 48 -2.93 1.98 11.93
C ALA A 48 -3.77 0.70 11.94
N LYS A 49 -4.27 0.27 10.77
CA LYS A 49 -5.08 -0.95 10.60
C LYS A 49 -4.24 -2.22 10.42
N VAL A 50 -3.05 -2.11 9.82
CA VAL A 50 -2.14 -3.23 9.51
C VAL A 50 -0.83 -3.04 10.28
N PRO A 51 -0.76 -3.44 11.56
CA PRO A 51 0.36 -3.07 12.44
C PRO A 51 1.71 -3.69 12.06
N ASN A 52 1.69 -4.76 11.27
CA ASN A 52 2.85 -5.45 10.72
C ASN A 52 3.24 -4.97 9.32
N ALA A 53 2.67 -3.84 8.87
CA ALA A 53 3.10 -3.17 7.67
C ALA A 53 4.24 -2.17 7.95
N GLU A 54 5.31 -2.29 7.18
CA GLU A 54 6.37 -1.29 7.07
C GLU A 54 6.00 -0.24 6.01
N PHE A 55 6.45 1.00 6.19
CA PHE A 55 6.18 2.09 5.25
C PHE A 55 7.46 2.74 4.76
N VAL A 56 7.55 2.92 3.44
CA VAL A 56 8.64 3.66 2.80
C VAL A 56 8.05 4.67 1.81
N GLU A 57 8.53 5.90 1.89
CA GLU A 57 8.20 6.97 0.95
C GLU A 57 9.41 7.29 0.06
N LEU A 58 9.23 7.16 -1.25
CA LEU A 58 10.25 7.47 -2.26
C LEU A 58 10.12 8.94 -2.69
N SER A 59 11.16 9.72 -2.44
CA SER A 59 11.13 11.19 -2.60
C SER A 59 11.06 11.66 -4.06
N ASN A 60 11.59 10.90 -5.01
CA ASN A 60 11.64 11.25 -6.44
C ASN A 60 10.58 10.53 -7.29
N ALA A 61 9.71 9.73 -6.67
CA ALA A 61 8.70 8.94 -7.34
C ALA A 61 7.35 9.68 -7.48
N GLY A 62 6.85 9.71 -8.72
CA GLY A 62 5.52 10.17 -9.13
C GLY A 62 4.41 9.16 -8.88
N ARG A 63 3.52 9.02 -9.86
CA ARG A 63 2.37 8.09 -9.79
C ARG A 63 2.80 6.64 -9.86
N THR A 64 3.90 6.35 -10.55
CA THR A 64 4.44 5.00 -10.74
C THR A 64 5.80 4.93 -10.08
N ALA A 65 5.82 4.67 -8.77
CA ALA A 65 7.08 4.59 -8.02
C ALA A 65 8.11 3.63 -8.66
N ALA A 66 7.65 2.46 -9.11
CA ALA A 66 8.49 1.50 -9.82
C ALA A 66 8.89 1.92 -11.25
N GLY A 67 8.20 2.89 -11.86
CA GLY A 67 8.51 3.40 -13.20
C GLY A 67 9.36 4.67 -13.18
N ASP A 68 9.14 5.54 -12.21
CA ASP A 68 9.78 6.86 -12.10
C ASP A 68 11.11 6.78 -11.32
N ASP A 69 11.20 5.88 -10.35
CA ASP A 69 12.38 5.68 -9.50
C ASP A 69 12.60 4.18 -9.24
N ASN A 70 12.82 3.44 -10.34
CA ASN A 70 12.89 1.97 -10.34
C ASN A 70 14.05 1.45 -9.48
N ASP A 71 15.18 2.15 -9.47
CA ASP A 71 16.35 1.77 -8.67
C ASP A 71 16.02 1.87 -7.17
N ALA A 72 15.48 3.02 -6.72
CA ALA A 72 15.10 3.18 -5.32
C ALA A 72 13.95 2.24 -4.90
N PHE A 73 12.99 1.97 -5.79
CA PHE A 73 11.95 0.97 -5.56
C PHE A 73 12.55 -0.43 -5.38
N THR A 74 13.44 -0.82 -6.29
CA THR A 74 14.09 -2.14 -6.28
C THR A 74 14.93 -2.33 -5.02
N ASP A 75 15.73 -1.33 -4.64
CA ASP A 75 16.54 -1.37 -3.42
C ASP A 75 15.68 -1.59 -2.18
N VAL A 76 14.58 -0.85 -2.05
CA VAL A 76 13.65 -0.97 -0.92
C VAL A 76 13.00 -2.36 -0.85
N VAL A 77 12.62 -2.92 -2.00
CA VAL A 77 12.05 -4.28 -2.07
C VAL A 77 13.10 -5.33 -1.71
N VAL A 78 14.31 -5.23 -2.26
CA VAL A 78 15.40 -6.17 -1.99
C VAL A 78 15.78 -6.14 -0.50
N ASP A 79 15.91 -4.95 0.08
CA ASP A 79 16.24 -4.79 1.50
C ASP A 79 15.14 -5.36 2.41
N PHE A 80 13.87 -5.19 2.05
CA PHE A 80 12.77 -5.80 2.78
C PHE A 80 12.85 -7.32 2.73
N VAL A 81 13.00 -7.92 1.54
CA VAL A 81 13.11 -9.39 1.39
C VAL A 81 14.33 -9.95 2.14
N ARG A 82 15.47 -9.24 2.14
CA ARG A 82 16.67 -9.63 2.89
C ARG A 82 16.44 -9.68 4.41
N ARG A 83 15.61 -8.80 4.97
CA ARG A 83 15.27 -8.82 6.41
C ARG A 83 14.37 -9.98 6.81
N LEU A 84 13.69 -10.60 5.84
CA LEU A 84 12.80 -11.74 6.04
C LEU A 84 13.45 -13.10 5.78
N SER A 85 14.70 -13.10 5.29
CA SER A 85 15.48 -14.29 4.95
C SER A 85 16.21 -14.87 6.16
#